data_AF-A0A7M5X5K7-F1
#
_entry.id   AF-A0A7M5X5K7-F1
#
_cell.length_a   1.000
_cell.length_b   1.000
_cell.length_c   1.000
_cell.angle_alpha   90.00
_cell.angle_beta   90.00
_cell.angle_gamma   90.00
#
_symmetry.space_group_name_H-M   'P 1'
#
loop_
_entity.id
_entity.type
_entity.pdbx_description
1 polymer ?
#
loop_
_entity_poly.entity_id
_entity_poly.type
_entity_poly.pdbx_seq_one_letter_code
_entity_poly.pdbx_strand_id
1 'polypeptide(L)'
;MDDREQNIVNYVAGFIAHSAKKYYKRKGSEGEQFIAAIKTWSTGKKAKCFEFKNKWIDLRDRGGLVHVSDNCFLFFRAIEYSVRDVFNPVTLNNYAGENLKELIKERIFKRKYVIYRWDELMKGDELDSIEKESLFKLVVVRWIDIRGKAFVRAWVDGLRQKYKDKVSDKGEHSHRKQLNA
;
A
#
# COMPACT_ATOMS: atom_id res chain seq x y z
N MET A 1 -10.92 7.68 -4.51
CA MET A 1 -9.47 7.81 -4.26
C MET A 1 -9.04 9.07 -4.97
N ASP A 2 -8.63 10.09 -4.23
CA ASP A 2 -8.21 11.36 -4.84
C ASP A 2 -6.78 11.28 -5.43
N ASP A 3 -6.30 12.34 -6.06
CA ASP A 3 -4.96 12.38 -6.69
C ASP A 3 -3.82 12.18 -5.68
N ARG A 4 -3.98 12.68 -4.45
CA ARG A 4 -2.97 12.53 -3.38
C ARG A 4 -2.87 11.08 -2.95
N GLU A 5 -3.99 10.42 -2.76
CA GLU A 5 -4.07 9.01 -2.42
C GLU A 5 -3.53 8.13 -3.55
N GLN A 6 -3.85 8.46 -4.80
CA GLN A 6 -3.29 7.77 -5.96
C GLN A 6 -1.76 7.93 -6.04
N ASN A 7 -1.22 9.11 -5.71
CA ASN A 7 0.23 9.33 -5.62
C ASN A 7 0.87 8.49 -4.50
N ILE A 8 0.21 8.33 -3.36
CA ILE A 8 0.67 7.42 -2.29
C ILE A 8 0.71 5.98 -2.80
N VAL A 9 -0.35 5.51 -3.48
CA VAL A 9 -0.38 4.17 -4.07
C VAL A 9 0.79 3.98 -5.03
N ASN A 10 1.02 4.96 -5.90
CA ASN A 10 2.10 4.90 -6.88
C ASN A 10 3.50 4.88 -6.23
N TYR A 11 3.71 5.69 -5.21
CA TYR A 11 4.95 5.72 -4.44
C TYR A 11 5.24 4.37 -3.75
N VAL A 12 4.23 3.81 -3.08
CA VAL A 12 4.36 2.54 -2.37
C VAL A 12 4.56 1.38 -3.35
N ALA A 13 3.91 1.41 -4.52
CA ALA A 13 4.13 0.45 -5.60
C ALA A 13 5.60 0.41 -6.03
N GLY A 14 6.21 1.58 -6.27
CA GLY A 14 7.62 1.71 -6.62
C GLY A 14 8.55 1.16 -5.53
N PHE A 15 8.26 1.48 -4.27
CA PHE A 15 9.00 0.94 -3.13
C PHE A 15 8.92 -0.60 -3.08
N ILE A 16 7.73 -1.17 -3.32
CA ILE A 16 7.55 -2.63 -3.28
C ILE A 16 8.31 -3.29 -4.42
N ALA A 17 8.22 -2.77 -5.66
CA ALA A 17 8.99 -3.26 -6.79
C ALA A 17 10.51 -3.25 -6.49
N HIS A 18 11.03 -2.14 -5.95
CA HIS A 18 12.42 -2.03 -5.52
C HIS A 18 12.77 -3.08 -4.45
N SER A 19 11.94 -3.20 -3.42
CA SER A 19 12.17 -4.13 -2.31
C SER A 19 12.13 -5.59 -2.78
N ALA A 20 11.24 -5.93 -3.71
CA ALA A 20 11.07 -7.28 -4.25
C ALA A 20 12.30 -7.66 -5.07
N LYS A 21 12.75 -6.76 -5.96
CA LYS A 21 14.01 -6.89 -6.69
C LYS A 21 15.21 -7.10 -5.76
N LYS A 22 15.31 -6.32 -4.66
CA LYS A 22 16.37 -6.47 -3.66
C LYS A 22 16.33 -7.82 -2.94
N TYR A 23 15.14 -8.37 -2.71
CA TYR A 23 14.97 -9.68 -2.08
C TYR A 23 15.46 -10.80 -3.00
N TYR A 24 15.04 -10.82 -4.26
CA TYR A 24 15.50 -11.84 -5.21
C TYR A 24 16.96 -11.68 -5.60
N LYS A 25 17.53 -10.46 -5.55
CA LYS A 25 18.98 -10.26 -5.74
C LYS A 25 19.82 -11.05 -4.72
N ARG A 26 19.30 -11.28 -3.52
CA ARG A 26 19.98 -12.08 -2.47
C ARG A 26 19.88 -13.59 -2.69
N LYS A 27 19.05 -14.03 -3.64
CA LYS A 27 18.83 -15.45 -3.99
C LYS A 27 19.76 -15.95 -5.10
N GLY A 28 20.62 -15.08 -5.65
CA GLY A 28 21.55 -15.48 -6.71
C GLY A 28 20.83 -15.81 -8.02
N SER A 29 21.29 -16.86 -8.70
CA SER A 29 20.77 -17.33 -9.99
C SER A 29 19.27 -17.64 -9.96
N GLU A 30 18.76 -18.25 -8.88
CA GLU A 30 17.33 -18.56 -8.71
C GLU A 30 16.45 -17.29 -8.74
N GLY A 31 17.02 -16.14 -8.39
CA GLY A 31 16.31 -14.86 -8.38
C GLY A 31 16.31 -14.11 -9.71
N GLU A 32 17.07 -14.53 -10.71
CA GLU A 32 17.30 -13.75 -11.94
C GLU A 32 16.04 -13.56 -12.77
N GLN A 33 15.27 -14.63 -12.96
CA GLN A 33 13.98 -14.60 -13.65
C GLN A 33 12.95 -13.70 -12.93
N PHE A 34 12.90 -13.74 -11.60
CA PHE A 34 12.05 -12.84 -10.81
C PHE A 34 12.47 -11.38 -10.98
N ILE A 35 13.79 -11.11 -10.99
CA ILE A 35 14.32 -9.78 -11.23
C ILE A 35 13.97 -9.31 -12.64
N ALA A 36 14.05 -10.18 -13.64
CA ALA A 36 13.68 -9.89 -15.02
C ALA A 36 12.20 -9.50 -15.12
N ALA A 37 11.30 -10.31 -14.53
CA ALA A 37 9.88 -10.00 -14.45
C ALA A 37 9.62 -8.65 -13.76
N ILE A 38 10.20 -8.41 -12.58
CA ILE A 38 10.01 -7.17 -11.81
C ILE A 38 10.56 -5.94 -12.56
N LYS A 39 11.61 -6.07 -13.38
CA LYS A 39 12.12 -4.93 -14.18
C LYS A 39 11.05 -4.38 -15.12
N THR A 40 10.17 -5.22 -15.66
CA THR A 40 9.07 -4.81 -16.56
C THR A 40 8.03 -3.93 -15.86
N TRP A 41 7.97 -3.97 -14.52
CA TRP A 41 7.04 -3.17 -13.73
C TRP A 41 7.42 -1.68 -13.67
N SER A 42 8.60 -1.33 -14.18
CA SER A 42 9.11 0.03 -14.24
C SER A 42 9.22 0.49 -15.70
N THR A 43 8.80 1.72 -15.97
CA THR A 43 8.83 2.28 -17.33
C THR A 43 10.14 3.00 -17.65
N GLY A 44 10.97 3.30 -16.64
CA GLY A 44 12.17 4.14 -16.78
C GLY A 44 11.90 5.56 -17.33
N LYS A 45 10.63 5.88 -17.58
CA LYS A 45 10.09 7.08 -18.20
C LYS A 45 8.78 7.44 -17.50
N LYS A 46 8.35 8.69 -17.67
CA LYS A 46 7.07 9.21 -17.17
C LYS A 46 5.89 8.33 -17.62
N ALA A 47 4.93 8.12 -16.72
CA ALA A 47 3.72 7.34 -17.00
C ALA A 47 2.90 8.02 -18.12
N LYS A 48 2.40 7.24 -19.08
CA LYS A 48 1.69 7.76 -20.26
C LYS A 48 0.23 8.10 -19.96
N CYS A 49 -0.46 7.29 -19.17
CA CYS A 49 -1.91 7.44 -18.96
C CYS A 49 -2.31 8.24 -17.71
N PHE A 50 -1.36 8.62 -16.86
CA PHE A 50 -1.66 9.25 -15.57
C PHE A 50 -0.70 10.40 -15.26
N GLU A 51 -0.91 11.54 -15.92
CA GLU A 51 -0.05 12.72 -15.81
C GLU A 51 0.06 13.28 -14.39
N PHE A 52 -0.98 13.13 -13.56
CA PHE A 52 -0.95 13.57 -12.16
C PHE A 52 0.17 12.91 -11.36
N LYS A 53 0.57 11.68 -11.74
CA LYS A 53 1.68 10.94 -11.10
C LYS A 53 3.01 11.61 -11.36
N ASN A 54 3.20 12.10 -12.58
CA ASN A 54 4.48 12.62 -13.03
C ASN A 54 4.82 13.90 -12.27
N LYS A 55 3.87 14.82 -12.10
CA LYS A 55 4.12 16.09 -11.37
C LYS A 55 4.54 15.86 -9.92
N TRP A 56 3.85 14.98 -9.20
CA TRP A 56 4.13 14.76 -7.79
C TRP A 56 5.43 13.99 -7.56
N ILE A 57 5.70 12.96 -8.39
CA ILE A 57 6.95 12.21 -8.28
C ILE A 57 8.13 13.08 -8.69
N ASP A 58 8.04 13.83 -9.79
CA ASP A 58 9.13 14.72 -10.23
C ASP A 58 9.52 15.74 -9.15
N LEU A 59 8.56 16.23 -8.36
CA LEU A 59 8.81 17.13 -7.23
C LEU A 59 9.52 16.47 -6.04
N ARG A 60 9.42 15.15 -5.91
CA ARG A 60 9.92 14.38 -4.75
C ARG A 60 11.11 13.50 -5.08
N ASP A 61 11.30 13.16 -6.34
CA ASP A 61 12.36 12.29 -6.80
C ASP A 61 13.70 13.04 -6.80
N ARG A 62 14.71 12.43 -6.19
CA ARG A 62 16.10 12.89 -6.19
C ARG A 62 17.01 11.91 -6.92
N GLY A 63 16.44 11.14 -7.86
CA GLY A 63 17.13 10.11 -8.63
C GLY A 63 17.06 8.71 -8.01
N GLY A 64 16.14 8.49 -7.06
CA GLY A 64 16.07 7.25 -6.28
C GLY A 64 14.70 6.57 -6.29
N LEU A 65 13.66 7.22 -6.83
CA LEU A 65 12.32 6.65 -6.87
C LEU A 65 12.12 5.75 -8.10
N VAL A 66 11.40 4.64 -7.89
CA VAL A 66 11.02 3.75 -8.98
C VAL A 66 9.72 4.25 -9.61
N HIS A 67 9.81 4.66 -10.87
CA HIS A 67 8.66 5.00 -11.70
C HIS A 67 8.01 3.72 -12.22
N VAL A 68 6.84 3.39 -11.68
CA VAL A 68 6.11 2.16 -12.05
C VAL A 68 5.29 2.35 -13.32
N SER A 69 5.13 1.26 -14.06
CA SER A 69 4.27 1.18 -15.25
C SER A 69 2.80 1.34 -14.91
N ASP A 70 1.99 1.64 -15.91
CA ASP A 70 0.54 1.80 -15.73
C ASP A 70 -0.13 0.50 -15.28
N ASN A 71 0.31 -0.65 -15.80
CA ASN A 71 -0.18 -1.97 -15.35
C ASN A 71 0.20 -2.23 -13.89
N CYS A 72 1.44 -1.92 -13.50
CA CYS A 72 1.90 -2.07 -12.12
C CYS A 72 1.07 -1.20 -11.17
N PHE A 73 0.85 0.06 -11.54
CA PHE A 73 -0.01 0.97 -10.78
C PHE A 73 -1.46 0.45 -10.66
N LEU A 74 -2.06 -0.01 -11.77
CA LEU A 74 -3.44 -0.50 -11.78
C LEU A 74 -3.61 -1.74 -10.91
N PHE A 75 -2.62 -2.63 -10.89
CA PHE A 75 -2.57 -3.78 -9.99
C PHE A 75 -2.55 -3.35 -8.52
N PHE A 76 -1.62 -2.47 -8.13
CA PHE A 76 -1.55 -1.99 -6.74
C PHE A 76 -2.77 -1.17 -6.33
N ARG A 77 -3.39 -0.43 -7.27
CA ARG A 77 -4.67 0.25 -7.02
C ARG A 77 -5.79 -0.75 -6.75
N ALA A 78 -5.84 -1.87 -7.46
CA ALA A 78 -6.83 -2.93 -7.21
C ALA A 78 -6.63 -3.59 -5.82
N ILE A 79 -5.37 -3.79 -5.41
CA ILE A 79 -5.05 -4.24 -4.05
C ILE A 79 -5.52 -3.22 -3.02
N GLU A 80 -5.20 -1.93 -3.20
CA GLU A 80 -5.55 -0.87 -2.25
C GLU A 80 -7.06 -0.79 -2.00
N TYR A 81 -7.90 -0.95 -3.04
CA TYR A 81 -9.35 -1.03 -2.84
C TYR A 81 -9.74 -2.18 -1.92
N SER A 82 -9.13 -3.36 -2.10
CA SER A 82 -9.40 -4.53 -1.25
C SER A 82 -8.94 -4.35 0.19
N VAL A 83 -7.85 -3.62 0.40
CA VAL A 83 -7.34 -3.29 1.73
C VAL A 83 -8.25 -2.28 2.42
N ARG A 84 -8.70 -1.22 1.71
CA ARG A 84 -9.58 -0.17 2.26
C ARG A 84 -10.93 -0.69 2.71
N ASP A 85 -11.46 -1.71 2.01
CA ASP A 85 -12.70 -2.38 2.39
C ASP A 85 -12.62 -3.02 3.79
N VAL A 86 -11.40 -3.32 4.30
CA VAL A 86 -11.18 -3.92 5.63
C VAL A 86 -10.60 -2.91 6.64
N PHE A 87 -9.61 -2.11 6.23
CA PHE A 87 -9.01 -1.07 7.08
C PHE A 87 -9.88 0.18 7.12
N ASN A 88 -11.06 0.05 7.70
CA ASN A 88 -11.89 1.17 8.07
C ASN A 88 -12.33 1.07 9.56
N PRO A 89 -12.59 2.21 10.22
CA PRO A 89 -12.96 2.26 11.63
C PRO A 89 -14.17 1.39 12.03
N VAL A 90 -15.15 1.29 11.12
CA VAL A 90 -16.39 0.54 11.37
C VAL A 90 -16.09 -0.95 11.41
N THR A 91 -15.24 -1.40 10.49
CA THR A 91 -14.84 -2.79 10.32
C THR A 91 -13.85 -3.26 11.39
N LEU A 92 -13.03 -2.36 11.95
CA LEU A 92 -12.18 -2.68 13.10
C LEU A 92 -12.98 -3.12 14.33
N ASN A 93 -14.13 -2.49 14.60
CA ASN A 93 -14.97 -2.87 15.73
C ASN A 93 -15.63 -4.24 15.53
N ASN A 94 -15.93 -4.59 14.28
CA ASN A 94 -16.59 -5.85 13.93
C ASN A 94 -15.64 -7.06 13.93
N TYR A 95 -14.34 -6.83 13.80
CA TYR A 95 -13.32 -7.88 13.71
C TYR A 95 -12.36 -7.87 14.92
N ALA A 96 -12.86 -7.47 16.09
CA ALA A 96 -12.07 -7.45 17.32
C ALA A 96 -11.58 -8.87 17.66
N GLY A 97 -10.25 -9.06 17.71
CA GLY A 97 -9.62 -10.35 18.01
C GLY A 97 -9.28 -11.22 16.79
N GLU A 98 -9.67 -10.81 15.58
CA GLU A 98 -9.33 -11.56 14.37
C GLU A 98 -7.97 -11.19 13.76
N ASN A 99 -7.37 -12.12 13.02
CA ASN A 99 -6.18 -11.87 12.24
C ASN A 99 -6.53 -11.14 10.93
N LEU A 100 -6.65 -9.81 11.02
CA LEU A 100 -6.97 -8.94 9.88
C LEU A 100 -6.03 -9.12 8.68
N LYS A 101 -4.76 -9.47 8.92
CA LYS A 101 -3.79 -9.69 7.84
C LYS A 101 -4.20 -10.88 6.98
N GLU A 102 -4.61 -11.99 7.59
CA GLU A 102 -5.07 -13.17 6.87
C GLU A 102 -6.41 -12.92 6.17
N LEU A 103 -7.35 -12.23 6.83
CA LEU A 103 -8.62 -11.84 6.21
C LEU A 103 -8.40 -11.02 4.93
N ILE A 104 -7.49 -10.04 4.97
CA ILE A 104 -7.17 -9.20 3.81
C ILE A 104 -6.50 -10.01 2.71
N LYS A 105 -5.53 -10.88 3.06
CA LYS A 105 -4.88 -11.77 2.09
C LYS A 105 -5.91 -12.60 1.34
N GLU A 106 -6.81 -13.27 2.06
CA GLU A 106 -7.84 -14.09 1.45
C GLU A 106 -8.74 -13.29 0.51
N ARG A 107 -9.18 -12.10 0.93
CA ARG A 107 -10.00 -11.23 0.08
C ARG A 107 -9.27 -10.84 -1.20
N ILE A 108 -7.99 -10.48 -1.10
CA ILE A 108 -7.16 -10.12 -2.25
C ILE A 108 -7.01 -11.32 -3.20
N PHE A 109 -6.68 -12.50 -2.66
CA PHE A 109 -6.47 -13.71 -3.46
C PHE A 109 -7.74 -14.27 -4.10
N LYS A 110 -8.92 -13.95 -3.56
CA LYS A 110 -10.22 -14.35 -4.15
C LYS A 110 -10.80 -13.29 -5.10
N ARG A 111 -10.25 -12.07 -5.13
CA ARG A 111 -10.83 -10.96 -5.92
C ARG A 111 -10.42 -11.09 -7.39
N LYS A 112 -11.37 -11.49 -8.24
CA LYS A 112 -11.20 -11.65 -9.69
C LYS A 112 -10.48 -10.47 -10.36
N TYR A 113 -10.85 -9.25 -10.00
CA TYR A 113 -10.23 -8.05 -10.58
C TYR A 113 -8.75 -7.88 -10.19
N VAL A 114 -8.34 -8.30 -8.99
CA VAL A 114 -6.93 -8.28 -8.59
C VAL A 114 -6.15 -9.34 -9.38
N ILE A 115 -6.69 -10.55 -9.49
CA ILE A 115 -6.09 -11.63 -10.28
C ILE A 115 -5.91 -11.20 -11.74
N TYR A 116 -6.96 -10.66 -12.36
CA TYR A 116 -6.88 -10.13 -13.72
C TYR A 116 -5.77 -9.07 -13.89
N ARG A 117 -5.64 -8.14 -12.94
CA ARG A 117 -4.57 -7.13 -13.00
C ARG A 117 -3.18 -7.71 -12.74
N TRP A 118 -3.09 -8.79 -11.95
CA TRP A 118 -1.85 -9.54 -11.78
C TRP A 118 -1.43 -10.20 -13.08
N ASP A 119 -2.35 -10.88 -13.76
CA ASP A 119 -2.07 -11.56 -15.03
C ASP A 119 -1.66 -10.57 -16.12
N GLU A 120 -2.31 -9.40 -16.20
CA GLU A 120 -1.93 -8.32 -17.12
C GLU A 120 -0.56 -7.69 -16.79
N LEU A 121 -0.17 -7.66 -15.52
CA LEU A 121 1.15 -7.20 -15.08
C LEU A 121 2.24 -8.23 -15.43
N MET A 122 1.89 -9.52 -15.37
CA MET A 122 2.73 -10.68 -15.64
C MET A 122 2.54 -11.19 -17.08
N LYS A 123 2.17 -10.30 -18.00
CA LYS A 123 2.00 -10.68 -19.40
C LYS A 123 3.36 -10.66 -20.10
N GLY A 124 3.78 -11.83 -20.60
CA GLY A 124 5.01 -11.98 -21.36
C GLY A 124 6.27 -12.17 -20.52
N ASP A 125 6.15 -12.42 -19.21
CA ASP A 125 7.28 -12.93 -18.43
C ASP A 125 7.44 -14.46 -18.56
N GLU A 126 8.60 -14.95 -18.17
CA GLU A 126 9.02 -16.35 -18.30
C GLU A 126 8.74 -17.20 -17.05
N LEU A 127 8.16 -16.62 -15.99
CA LEU A 127 7.89 -17.35 -14.76
C LEU A 127 6.76 -18.36 -14.96
N ASP A 128 6.90 -19.52 -14.32
CA ASP A 128 5.84 -20.52 -14.26
C ASP A 128 4.69 -20.09 -13.30
N SER A 129 3.64 -20.90 -13.22
CA SER A 129 2.49 -20.58 -12.37
C SER A 129 2.81 -20.55 -10.87
N ILE A 130 3.71 -21.42 -10.40
CA ILE A 130 4.10 -21.53 -8.98
C ILE A 130 4.94 -20.32 -8.59
N GLU A 131 5.86 -19.92 -9.46
CA GLU A 131 6.71 -18.75 -9.31
C GLU A 131 5.90 -17.46 -9.32
N LYS A 132 4.95 -17.33 -10.26
CA LYS A 132 3.99 -16.21 -10.29
C LYS A 132 3.20 -16.13 -9.00
N GLU A 133 2.67 -17.24 -8.51
CA GLU A 133 1.93 -17.28 -7.25
C GLU A 133 2.82 -16.89 -6.06
N SER A 134 4.07 -17.38 -6.01
CA SER A 134 5.04 -17.05 -4.97
C SER A 134 5.36 -15.55 -4.93
N LEU A 135 5.61 -14.95 -6.11
CA LEU A 135 5.85 -13.52 -6.25
C LEU A 135 4.60 -12.72 -5.86
N PHE A 136 3.42 -13.15 -6.29
CA PHE A 136 2.15 -12.51 -5.94
C PHE A 136 1.94 -12.47 -4.43
N LYS A 137 2.13 -13.61 -3.75
CA LYS A 137 2.04 -13.72 -2.29
C LYS A 137 3.02 -12.76 -1.60
N LEU A 138 4.27 -12.73 -2.05
CA LEU A 138 5.30 -11.83 -1.50
C LEU A 138 4.88 -10.36 -1.60
N VAL A 139 4.38 -9.95 -2.77
CA VAL A 139 3.97 -8.57 -3.06
C VAL A 139 2.76 -8.17 -2.21
N VAL A 140 1.74 -9.02 -2.14
CA VAL A 140 0.53 -8.78 -1.35
C VAL A 140 0.87 -8.65 0.13
N VAL A 141 1.68 -9.56 0.68
CA VAL A 141 2.09 -9.49 2.10
C VAL A 141 2.81 -8.18 2.40
N ARG A 142 3.75 -7.76 1.55
CA ARG A 142 4.47 -6.49 1.72
C ARG A 142 3.53 -5.29 1.65
N TRP A 143 2.57 -5.30 0.73
CA TRP A 143 1.57 -4.23 0.63
C TRP A 143 0.77 -4.12 1.92
N ILE A 144 0.21 -5.24 2.41
CA ILE A 144 -0.58 -5.28 3.63
C ILE A 144 0.26 -4.82 4.83
N ASP A 145 1.51 -5.25 4.95
CA ASP A 145 2.38 -4.84 6.07
C ASP A 145 2.65 -3.33 6.07
N ILE A 146 2.89 -2.73 4.91
CA ILE A 146 3.11 -1.28 4.78
C ILE A 146 1.83 -0.51 5.11
N ARG A 147 0.71 -0.88 4.49
CA ARG A 147 -0.56 -0.18 4.65
C ARG A 147 -1.17 -0.39 6.03
N GLY A 148 -1.06 -1.59 6.58
CA GLY A 148 -1.51 -1.94 7.93
C GLY A 148 -0.77 -1.15 9.00
N LYS A 149 0.56 -1.06 8.92
CA LYS A 149 1.34 -0.22 9.85
C LYS A 149 0.96 1.26 9.75
N ALA A 150 0.76 1.77 8.53
CA ALA A 150 0.35 3.16 8.32
C ALA A 150 -1.05 3.42 8.90
N PHE A 151 -1.99 2.50 8.70
CA PHE A 151 -3.34 2.58 9.23
C PHE A 151 -3.37 2.54 10.75
N VAL A 152 -2.69 1.56 11.37
CA VAL A 152 -2.61 1.44 12.84
C VAL A 152 -2.02 2.71 13.46
N ARG A 153 -0.96 3.28 12.86
CA ARG A 153 -0.37 4.53 13.33
C ARG A 153 -1.39 5.67 13.28
N ALA A 154 -2.05 5.88 12.14
CA ALA A 154 -3.06 6.93 11.98
C ALA A 154 -4.24 6.76 12.95
N TRP A 155 -4.67 5.51 13.19
CA TRP A 155 -5.71 5.18 14.15
C TRP A 155 -5.32 5.53 15.59
N VAL A 156 -4.13 5.09 16.02
CA VAL A 156 -3.61 5.38 17.37
C VAL A 156 -3.40 6.87 17.58
N ASP A 157 -2.86 7.59 16.60
CA ASP A 157 -2.67 9.04 16.68
C ASP A 157 -4.01 9.78 16.76
N GLY A 158 -5.03 9.33 16.01
CA GLY A 158 -6.39 9.85 16.10
C GLY A 158 -7.04 9.61 17.46
N LEU A 159 -6.82 8.44 18.08
CA LEU A 159 -7.26 8.18 19.46
C LEU A 159 -6.57 9.12 20.45
N ARG A 160 -5.23 9.25 20.37
CA ARG A 160 -4.45 10.14 21.23
C ARG A 160 -4.93 11.59 21.16
N GLN A 161 -5.24 12.08 19.96
CA GLN A 161 -5.78 13.43 19.79
C GLN A 161 -7.13 13.58 20.48
N LYS A 162 -8.07 12.65 20.25
CA LYS A 162 -9.38 12.65 20.92
C LYS A 162 -9.28 12.62 22.44
N TYR A 163 -8.31 11.88 23.00
CA TYR A 163 -8.09 11.86 24.45
C TYR A 163 -7.51 13.18 24.96
N LYS A 164 -6.59 13.82 24.22
CA LYS A 164 -6.07 15.14 24.58
C LYS A 164 -7.17 16.20 24.57
N ASP A 165 -8.01 16.22 23.54
CA ASP A 165 -9.10 17.18 23.42
C ASP A 165 -10.11 17.01 24.58
N LYS A 166 -10.44 15.76 24.96
CA LYS A 166 -11.29 15.48 26.13
C LYS A 166 -10.71 15.91 27.48
N VAL A 167 -9.38 15.89 27.62
CA VAL A 167 -8.70 16.36 28.85
C VAL A 167 -8.66 17.90 28.87
N SER A 168 -8.45 18.52 27.71
CA SER A 168 -8.49 19.98 27.55
C SER A 168 -9.87 20.57 27.88
N ASP A 169 -10.95 19.96 27.39
CA ASP A 169 -12.33 20.39 27.68
C ASP A 169 -12.67 20.33 29.19
N LYS A 170 -12.13 19.33 29.91
CA LYS A 170 -12.28 19.23 31.36
C LYS A 170 -11.47 20.29 32.11
N GLY A 171 -10.30 20.67 31.61
CA GLY A 171 -9.46 21.74 32.16
C GLY A 171 -10.09 23.13 32.00
N GLU A 172 -10.69 23.43 30.84
CA GLU A 172 -11.39 24.71 30.64
C GLU A 172 -12.62 24.86 31.54
N HIS A 173 -13.37 23.78 31.80
CA HIS A 173 -14.52 23.82 32.71
C HIS A 173 -14.13 23.98 34.19
N SER A 174 -12.95 23.50 34.63
CA SER A 174 -12.50 23.75 36.00
C SER A 174 -12.00 25.19 36.19
N HIS A 175 -11.31 25.76 35.20
CA HIS A 175 -10.82 27.14 35.27
C HIS A 175 -11.95 28.18 35.20
N ARG A 176 -13.03 27.94 34.45
CA ARG A 176 -14.20 28.85 34.43
C ARG A 176 -14.96 28.89 35.76
N LYS A 177 -14.91 27.82 36.57
CA LYS A 177 -15.50 27.82 37.92
C LYS A 177 -14.70 28.63 38.93
N GLN A 178 -13.40 28.82 38.70
CA GLN A 178 -12.54 29.61 39.59
C GLN A 178 -12.51 31.12 39.26
N LEU A 179 -12.95 31.51 38.06
CA LEU A 179 -12.99 32.93 37.64
C LEU A 179 -14.34 33.60 37.93
N ASN A 180 -15.37 32.84 38.30
CA ASN A 180 -16.72 33.33 38.63
C ASN A 180 -17.11 33.10 40.11
N ALA A 181 -16.12 32.86 40.98
CA ALA A 181 -16.27 32.75 42.43
C ALA A 181 -15.51 33.90 43.09
#